data_AF-A0A6C0DXI0-F1
#
_entry.id   AF-A0A6C0DXI0-F1
#
_cell.length_a   1.000
_cell.length_b   1.000
_cell.length_c   1.000
_cell.angle_alpha   90.00
_cell.angle_beta   90.00
_cell.angle_gamma   90.00
#
_symmetry.space_group_name_H-M   'P 1'
#
loop_
_entity.id
_entity.type
_entity.pdbx_description
1 polymer ?
#
loop_
_entity_poly.entity_id
_entity_poly.type
_entity_poly.pdbx_seq_one_letter_code
_entity_poly.pdbx_strand_id
1 'polypeptide(L)'
;MSINNHKEDSSLKQSSFFKMSNESKYLYNIYKSHEFNKIHNLFDNHNHHDLKRLMYKLYLEFKEHEPYINKINIENSRQVIPIEKARPKITHILETIFSNTRYIDSTIVDYIKNNISKSKMISYENIIHGQTFTFNFITYNKININKLNNCVKAMLLILQVIINISNNNITTHNNKNACNMDGITITIFMTSFAKQFELNSNIILGAKNINSGLTYPCLKIGEIYIYRKHEFFKVFIHEALHSYNVDHLLHNNYNSNSYYQTLINTFNINVNSNSYKNIGLNEAVTEFWTFIIHIFVHSYYNSPNFNKLIGLFEKAYKYESIHSSFQVAKILHANKLNYAQFLTTFKNDGSASYSETSHVLSYIFFKTLLIYNADKVISSNLFNLNMHATNNTHKIDITINPTNNSIINLFIQLRNYSLNNMAFTIINNCCTIYNKYYTNLFKTAKKLTVKREQSFKRYTKKQFSKTKSKKYLLTNLNFMLTNLEC
;
A
#
# COMPACT_ATOMS: atom_id res chain seq x y z
N MET A 1 14.88 -1.18 29.06
CA MET A 1 13.71 -1.36 29.95
C MET A 1 13.27 -2.80 29.85
N SER A 2 13.27 -3.53 30.96
CA SER A 2 12.76 -4.89 31.05
C SER A 2 11.26 -4.88 30.77
N ILE A 3 10.85 -5.55 29.68
CA ILE A 3 9.46 -5.84 29.37
C ILE A 3 9.04 -6.93 30.37
N ASN A 4 8.76 -6.55 31.62
CA ASN A 4 8.32 -7.48 32.63
C ASN A 4 6.81 -7.74 32.48
N ASN A 5 6.48 -9.01 32.28
CA ASN A 5 5.22 -9.71 32.55
C ASN A 5 4.01 -8.82 32.90
N HIS A 6 3.36 -8.26 31.89
CA HIS A 6 1.96 -7.89 32.01
C HIS A 6 1.12 -9.18 32.06
N LYS A 7 0.32 -9.30 33.12
CA LYS A 7 -0.63 -10.38 33.36
C LYS A 7 -1.42 -10.72 32.10
N GLU A 8 -1.59 -12.01 31.87
CA GLU A 8 -2.42 -12.58 30.80
C GLU A 8 -3.83 -12.00 30.87
N ASP A 9 -4.10 -10.99 30.05
CA ASP A 9 -5.45 -10.47 29.89
C ASP A 9 -6.24 -11.43 28.99
N SER A 10 -7.43 -11.78 29.49
CA SER A 10 -8.31 -12.82 28.97
C SER A 10 -8.47 -12.80 27.45
N SER A 11 -8.32 -13.99 26.87
CA SER A 11 -8.34 -14.27 25.43
C SER A 11 -9.65 -13.84 24.77
N LEU A 12 -9.62 -12.76 23.98
CA LEU A 12 -10.63 -12.52 22.96
C LEU A 12 -10.44 -13.56 21.84
N LYS A 13 -11.49 -14.35 21.58
CA LYS A 13 -11.61 -15.18 20.37
C LYS A 13 -11.60 -14.26 19.15
N GLN A 14 -10.41 -13.84 18.72
CA GLN A 14 -10.24 -13.12 17.47
C GLN A 14 -10.56 -14.08 16.33
N SER A 15 -11.72 -13.90 15.70
CA SER A 15 -12.01 -14.60 14.46
C SER A 15 -10.96 -14.18 13.43
N SER A 16 -10.17 -15.13 12.91
CA SER A 16 -9.20 -14.89 11.84
C SER A 16 -9.93 -14.47 10.56
N PHE A 17 -10.35 -13.22 10.50
CA PHE A 17 -11.09 -12.68 9.37
C PHE A 17 -10.16 -12.51 8.16
N PHE A 18 -8.93 -12.13 8.42
CA PHE A 18 -7.91 -11.87 7.43
C PHE A 18 -7.14 -13.14 7.07
N LYS A 19 -7.47 -13.72 5.92
CA LYS A 19 -6.70 -14.82 5.32
C LYS A 19 -5.90 -14.27 4.14
N MET A 20 -4.66 -14.74 4.01
CA MET A 20 -3.88 -14.51 2.80
C MET A 20 -4.61 -15.10 1.59
N SER A 21 -4.67 -14.32 0.50
CA SER A 21 -5.17 -14.80 -0.79
C SER A 21 -4.36 -16.00 -1.31
N ASN A 22 -4.88 -16.72 -2.30
CA ASN A 22 -4.15 -17.83 -2.90
C ASN A 22 -2.87 -17.36 -3.60
N GLU A 23 -2.94 -16.20 -4.25
CA GLU A 23 -1.83 -15.51 -4.89
C GLU A 23 -0.77 -15.10 -3.85
N SER A 24 -1.20 -14.52 -2.72
CA SER A 24 -0.34 -14.21 -1.57
C SER A 24 0.41 -15.44 -1.06
N LYS A 25 -0.29 -16.57 -0.84
CA LYS A 25 0.31 -17.82 -0.34
C LYS A 25 1.32 -18.39 -1.32
N TYR A 26 1.01 -18.34 -2.62
CA TYR A 26 1.93 -18.77 -3.66
C TYR A 26 3.22 -17.94 -3.65
N LEU A 27 3.11 -16.62 -3.62
CA LEU A 27 4.26 -15.73 -3.54
C LEU A 27 5.07 -15.94 -2.26
N TYR A 28 4.39 -16.10 -1.13
CA TYR A 28 5.04 -16.40 0.15
C TYR A 28 5.91 -17.66 0.07
N ASN A 29 5.40 -18.73 -0.53
CA ASN A 29 6.16 -19.97 -0.73
C ASN A 29 7.35 -19.80 -1.66
N ILE A 30 7.23 -18.95 -2.70
CA ILE A 30 8.36 -18.60 -3.57
C ILE A 30 9.45 -17.87 -2.77
N TYR A 31 9.07 -16.86 -2.00
CA TYR A 31 10.03 -16.09 -1.22
C TYR A 31 10.68 -16.88 -0.10
N LYS A 32 10.08 -17.98 0.37
CA LYS A 32 10.67 -18.92 1.33
C LYS A 32 11.61 -19.95 0.66
N SER A 33 11.62 -20.03 -0.66
CA SER A 33 12.41 -21.04 -1.37
C SER A 33 13.91 -20.77 -1.26
N HIS A 34 14.71 -21.83 -1.48
CA HIS A 34 16.17 -21.75 -1.43
C HIS A 34 16.76 -20.67 -2.38
N GLU A 35 16.06 -20.32 -3.46
CA GLU A 35 16.51 -19.27 -4.38
C GLU A 35 16.68 -17.90 -3.70
N PHE A 36 15.93 -17.65 -2.62
CA PHE A 36 15.97 -16.40 -1.86
C PHE A 36 16.88 -16.48 -0.62
N ASN A 37 17.56 -17.60 -0.35
CA ASN A 37 18.44 -17.76 0.83
C ASN A 37 19.51 -16.67 0.94
N LYS A 38 20.13 -16.28 -0.19
CA LYS A 38 21.12 -15.20 -0.22
C LYS A 38 20.55 -13.85 0.22
N ILE A 39 19.25 -13.63 0.01
CA ILE A 39 18.56 -12.42 0.42
C ILE A 39 18.11 -12.54 1.88
N HIS A 40 17.61 -13.71 2.31
CA HIS A 40 17.19 -13.95 3.70
C HIS A 40 18.26 -13.59 4.72
N ASN A 41 19.47 -14.08 4.51
CA ASN A 41 20.59 -13.86 5.44
C ASN A 41 20.95 -12.38 5.60
N LEU A 42 20.61 -11.53 4.63
CA LEU A 42 20.84 -10.09 4.69
C LEU A 42 19.78 -9.36 5.53
N PHE A 43 18.60 -9.96 5.72
CA PHE A 43 17.54 -9.43 6.58
C PHE A 43 17.64 -9.94 8.03
N ASP A 44 18.23 -11.11 8.25
CA ASP A 44 18.29 -11.73 9.59
C ASP A 44 19.27 -11.05 10.57
N ASN A 45 20.11 -10.13 10.08
CA ASN A 45 21.09 -9.41 10.90
C ASN A 45 20.59 -8.09 11.51
N HIS A 46 19.32 -7.72 11.31
CA HIS A 46 18.77 -6.46 11.81
C HIS A 46 18.05 -6.66 13.15
N ASN A 47 18.58 -6.03 14.21
CA ASN A 47 17.87 -5.96 15.48
C ASN A 47 16.90 -4.78 15.46
N HIS A 48 15.61 -5.08 15.27
CA HIS A 48 14.53 -4.13 15.08
C HIS A 48 14.00 -3.52 16.41
N HIS A 49 14.89 -2.92 17.22
CA HIS A 49 14.51 -2.42 18.54
C HIS A 49 13.49 -1.26 18.46
N ASP A 50 13.72 -0.27 17.60
CA ASP A 50 12.84 0.89 17.47
C ASP A 50 11.51 0.52 16.81
N LEU A 51 11.54 -0.38 15.82
CA LEU A 51 10.33 -0.93 15.23
C LEU A 51 9.51 -1.74 16.26
N LYS A 52 10.13 -2.55 17.12
CA LYS A 52 9.43 -3.24 18.24
C LYS A 52 8.77 -2.26 19.19
N ARG A 53 9.47 -1.18 19.54
CA ARG A 53 8.91 -0.11 20.38
C ARG A 53 7.71 0.54 19.70
N LEU A 54 7.80 0.86 18.41
CA LEU A 54 6.67 1.38 17.63
C LEU A 54 5.48 0.40 17.62
N MET A 55 5.73 -0.90 17.42
CA MET A 55 4.68 -1.92 17.45
C MET A 55 3.99 -2.00 18.81
N TYR A 56 4.75 -1.87 19.90
CA TYR A 56 4.17 -1.81 21.24
C TYR A 56 3.23 -0.62 21.40
N LYS A 57 3.63 0.55 20.92
CA LYS A 57 2.77 1.72 20.98
C LYS A 57 1.50 1.52 20.14
N LEU A 58 1.60 1.05 18.90
CA LEU A 58 0.43 0.77 18.06
C LEU A 58 -0.50 -0.27 18.70
N TYR A 59 0.05 -1.24 19.43
CA TYR A 59 -0.72 -2.20 20.20
C TYR A 59 -1.54 -1.52 21.31
N LEU A 60 -0.96 -0.55 22.03
CA LEU A 60 -1.68 0.22 23.04
C LEU A 60 -2.79 1.07 22.41
N GLU A 61 -2.53 1.75 21.30
CA GLU A 61 -3.52 2.52 20.54
C GLU A 61 -4.72 1.64 20.13
N PHE A 62 -4.46 0.44 19.60
CA PHE A 62 -5.52 -0.50 19.26
C PHE A 62 -6.30 -0.95 20.50
N LYS A 63 -5.61 -1.23 21.61
CA LYS A 63 -6.23 -1.67 22.87
C LYS A 63 -7.08 -0.59 23.53
N GLU A 64 -6.72 0.67 23.36
CA GLU A 64 -7.50 1.81 23.83
C GLU A 64 -8.84 1.92 23.08
N HIS A 65 -8.82 1.82 21.74
CA HIS A 65 -10.00 2.06 20.91
C HIS A 65 -10.88 0.82 20.69
N GLU A 66 -10.30 -0.40 20.70
CA GLU A 66 -11.00 -1.66 20.42
C GLU A 66 -12.27 -1.88 21.27
N PRO A 67 -12.27 -1.66 22.61
CA PRO A 67 -13.46 -1.86 23.44
C PRO A 67 -14.64 -0.97 23.03
N TYR A 68 -14.36 0.27 22.62
CA TYR A 68 -15.40 1.19 22.15
C TYR A 68 -15.96 0.76 20.79
N ILE A 69 -15.09 0.43 19.83
CA ILE A 69 -15.51 -0.04 18.50
C ILE A 69 -16.32 -1.33 18.57
N ASN A 70 -15.96 -2.25 19.48
CA ASN A 70 -16.66 -3.51 19.64
C ASN A 70 -18.10 -3.37 20.16
N LYS A 71 -18.43 -2.26 20.85
CA LYS A 71 -19.79 -1.94 21.29
C LYS A 71 -20.69 -1.46 20.16
N ILE A 72 -20.12 -1.02 19.02
CA ILE A 72 -20.89 -0.53 17.89
C ILE A 72 -21.58 -1.71 17.19
N ASN A 73 -22.91 -1.63 17.06
CA ASN A 73 -23.68 -2.57 16.27
C ASN A 73 -23.60 -2.22 14.78
N ILE A 74 -22.58 -2.76 14.11
CA ILE A 74 -22.34 -2.55 12.67
C ILE A 74 -23.47 -3.08 11.78
N GLU A 75 -24.23 -4.06 12.24
CA GLU A 75 -25.35 -4.57 11.45
C GLU A 75 -26.50 -3.58 11.38
N ASN A 76 -26.74 -2.85 12.48
CA ASN A 76 -27.77 -1.82 12.56
C ASN A 76 -27.38 -0.54 11.80
N SER A 77 -26.08 -0.25 11.64
CA SER A 77 -25.63 0.87 10.81
C SER A 77 -25.64 0.58 9.31
N ARG A 78 -25.92 -0.67 8.91
CA ARG A 78 -25.89 -1.10 7.52
C ARG A 78 -27.23 -0.89 6.82
N GLN A 79 -27.20 -0.27 5.65
CA GLN A 79 -28.33 -0.17 4.73
C GLN A 79 -27.96 -0.68 3.33
N VAL A 80 -28.87 -1.39 2.68
CA VAL A 80 -28.78 -1.67 1.24
C VAL A 80 -29.53 -0.56 0.51
N ILE A 81 -28.80 0.23 -0.29
CA ILE A 81 -29.35 1.36 -1.02
C ILE A 81 -29.75 0.87 -2.43
N PRO A 82 -31.04 1.03 -2.82
CA PRO A 82 -31.49 0.70 -4.17
C PRO A 82 -30.71 1.45 -5.24
N ILE A 83 -30.52 0.83 -6.40
CA ILE A 83 -29.67 1.39 -7.46
C ILE A 83 -30.22 2.71 -8.01
N GLU A 84 -31.53 2.90 -7.98
CA GLU A 84 -32.21 4.14 -8.39
C GLU A 84 -31.76 5.32 -7.54
N LYS A 85 -31.53 5.10 -6.23
CA LYS A 85 -31.05 6.11 -5.29
C LYS A 85 -29.52 6.25 -5.31
N ALA A 86 -28.79 5.17 -5.57
CA ALA A 86 -27.33 5.19 -5.61
C ALA A 86 -26.78 5.78 -6.92
N ARG A 87 -27.50 5.62 -8.05
CA ARG A 87 -27.06 6.02 -9.40
C ARG A 87 -26.64 7.49 -9.49
N PRO A 88 -27.41 8.49 -9.00
CA PRO A 88 -26.99 9.89 -9.10
C PRO A 88 -25.63 10.15 -8.42
N LYS A 89 -25.39 9.56 -7.24
CA LYS A 89 -24.12 9.67 -6.53
C LYS A 89 -22.98 9.04 -7.32
N ILE A 90 -23.19 7.85 -7.86
CA ILE A 90 -22.18 7.13 -8.67
C ILE A 90 -21.85 7.93 -9.93
N THR A 91 -22.86 8.40 -10.65
CA THR A 91 -22.70 9.19 -11.87
C THR A 91 -21.94 10.49 -11.60
N HIS A 92 -22.29 11.19 -10.51
CA HIS A 92 -21.57 12.40 -10.10
C HIS A 92 -20.08 12.12 -9.91
N ILE A 93 -19.71 11.08 -9.14
CA ILE A 93 -18.30 10.72 -8.93
C ILE A 93 -17.59 10.46 -10.27
N LEU A 94 -18.24 9.79 -11.23
CA LEU A 94 -17.64 9.49 -12.53
C LEU A 94 -17.44 10.72 -13.41
N GLU A 95 -18.32 11.70 -13.29
CA GLU A 95 -18.33 12.91 -14.13
C GLU A 95 -17.49 14.05 -13.53
N THR A 96 -17.33 14.11 -12.21
CA THR A 96 -16.61 15.19 -11.53
C THR A 96 -15.25 14.75 -10.98
N ILE A 97 -15.19 13.61 -10.29
CA ILE A 97 -13.98 13.17 -9.57
C ILE A 97 -13.10 12.29 -10.47
N PHE A 98 -13.71 11.35 -11.20
CA PHE A 98 -12.97 10.42 -12.07
C PHE A 98 -12.78 10.94 -13.49
N SER A 99 -13.33 12.10 -13.83
CA SER A 99 -13.14 12.71 -15.15
C SER A 99 -11.76 13.35 -15.26
N ASN A 100 -11.10 13.17 -16.41
CA ASN A 100 -9.84 13.83 -16.77
C ASN A 100 -8.67 13.68 -15.77
N THR A 101 -8.71 12.71 -14.87
CA THR A 101 -7.65 12.47 -13.90
C THR A 101 -6.61 11.49 -14.46
N ARG A 102 -5.33 11.84 -14.32
CA ARG A 102 -4.21 10.93 -14.66
C ARG A 102 -4.08 9.74 -13.72
N TYR A 103 -4.81 9.75 -12.60
CA TYR A 103 -4.67 8.78 -11.52
C TYR A 103 -5.60 7.57 -11.64
N ILE A 104 -6.52 7.59 -12.61
CA ILE A 104 -7.52 6.53 -12.82
C ILE A 104 -7.46 6.08 -14.28
N ASP A 105 -7.45 4.76 -14.46
CA ASP A 105 -7.46 4.15 -15.78
C ASP A 105 -8.88 4.24 -16.39
N SER A 106 -8.98 4.70 -17.64
CA SER A 106 -10.28 4.92 -18.31
C SER A 106 -11.10 3.63 -18.43
N THR A 107 -10.47 2.46 -18.55
CA THR A 107 -11.21 1.19 -18.64
C THR A 107 -11.99 0.88 -17.36
N ILE A 108 -11.54 1.39 -16.21
CA ILE A 108 -12.24 1.25 -14.93
C ILE A 108 -13.47 2.17 -14.92
N VAL A 109 -13.30 3.41 -15.38
CA VAL A 109 -14.40 4.38 -15.49
C VAL A 109 -15.48 3.84 -16.43
N ASP A 110 -15.09 3.36 -17.61
CA ASP A 110 -15.99 2.76 -18.59
C ASP A 110 -16.69 1.52 -18.06
N TYR A 111 -15.96 0.67 -17.33
CA TYR A 111 -16.55 -0.50 -16.68
C TYR A 111 -17.62 -0.09 -15.65
N ILE A 112 -17.32 0.89 -14.79
CA ILE A 112 -18.28 1.36 -13.78
C ILE A 112 -19.52 1.89 -14.50
N LYS A 113 -19.35 2.83 -15.46
CA LYS A 113 -20.45 3.44 -16.26
C LYS A 113 -21.34 2.38 -16.89
N ASN A 114 -20.75 1.39 -17.55
CA ASN A 114 -21.49 0.33 -18.27
C ASN A 114 -22.15 -0.70 -17.35
N ASN A 115 -21.79 -0.75 -16.06
CA ASN A 115 -22.29 -1.74 -15.12
C ASN A 115 -23.03 -1.14 -13.90
N ILE A 116 -23.29 0.19 -13.88
CA ILE A 116 -24.04 0.84 -12.79
C ILE A 116 -25.37 0.13 -12.54
N SER A 117 -26.14 -0.16 -13.58
CA SER A 117 -27.46 -0.81 -13.48
C SER A 117 -27.43 -2.21 -12.84
N LYS A 118 -26.27 -2.87 -12.84
CA LYS A 118 -26.06 -4.19 -12.24
C LYS A 118 -25.46 -4.12 -10.84
N SER A 119 -25.10 -2.93 -10.39
CA SER A 119 -24.44 -2.72 -9.10
C SER A 119 -25.43 -2.60 -7.95
N LYS A 120 -24.96 -2.87 -6.73
CA LYS A 120 -25.68 -2.64 -5.47
C LYS A 120 -24.80 -1.84 -4.53
N MET A 121 -25.36 -0.85 -3.85
CA MET A 121 -24.64 -0.10 -2.82
C MET A 121 -25.03 -0.60 -1.43
N ILE A 122 -24.05 -1.08 -0.67
CA ILE A 122 -24.20 -1.41 0.75
C ILE A 122 -23.51 -0.28 1.51
N SER A 123 -24.26 0.50 2.25
CA SER A 123 -23.77 1.63 3.03
C SER A 123 -23.75 1.31 4.51
N TYR A 124 -22.75 1.82 5.22
CA TYR A 124 -22.67 1.80 6.68
C TYR A 124 -22.46 3.22 7.17
N GLU A 125 -23.20 3.66 8.17
CA GLU A 125 -23.03 5.00 8.77
C GLU A 125 -22.90 4.90 10.28
N ASN A 126 -21.76 5.34 10.82
CA ASN A 126 -21.47 5.25 12.25
C ASN A 126 -21.01 6.61 12.76
N ILE A 127 -21.55 7.05 13.88
CA ILE A 127 -21.15 8.31 14.52
C ILE A 127 -20.25 7.99 15.71
N ILE A 128 -19.04 8.55 15.72
CA ILE A 128 -18.06 8.38 16.78
C ILE A 128 -17.51 9.76 17.16
N HIS A 129 -17.62 10.13 18.43
CA HIS A 129 -17.15 11.43 18.95
C HIS A 129 -17.66 12.64 18.13
N GLY A 130 -18.89 12.59 17.63
CA GLY A 130 -19.51 13.65 16.82
C GLY A 130 -19.12 13.66 15.33
N GLN A 131 -18.21 12.79 14.90
CA GLN A 131 -17.84 12.61 13.48
C GLN A 131 -18.67 11.50 12.84
N THR A 132 -19.07 11.69 11.58
CA THR A 132 -19.82 10.69 10.81
C THR A 132 -18.91 9.90 9.88
N PHE A 133 -18.85 8.59 10.07
CA PHE A 133 -18.05 7.65 9.27
C PHE A 133 -18.97 6.84 8.36
N THR A 134 -18.92 7.15 7.06
CA THR A 134 -19.77 6.51 6.05
C THR A 134 -18.94 5.63 5.11
N PHE A 135 -19.30 4.35 4.98
CA PHE A 135 -18.66 3.39 4.09
C PHE A 135 -19.65 2.92 3.02
N ASN A 136 -19.43 3.30 1.77
CA ASN A 136 -20.28 2.93 0.64
C ASN A 136 -19.57 1.86 -0.21
N PHE A 137 -20.02 0.61 -0.12
CA PHE A 137 -19.53 -0.49 -0.96
C PHE A 137 -20.43 -0.67 -2.17
N ILE A 138 -19.96 -0.27 -3.35
CA ILE A 138 -20.63 -0.52 -4.62
C ILE A 138 -20.13 -1.87 -5.15
N THR A 139 -21.02 -2.85 -5.22
CA THR A 139 -20.68 -4.24 -5.53
C THR A 139 -21.35 -4.67 -6.83
N TYR A 140 -20.61 -5.38 -7.68
CA TYR A 140 -21.12 -5.96 -8.94
C TYR A 140 -21.42 -7.45 -8.84
N ASN A 141 -21.01 -8.08 -7.74
CA ASN A 141 -21.12 -9.51 -7.47
C ASN A 141 -21.61 -9.72 -6.04
N LYS A 142 -22.10 -10.93 -5.75
CA LYS A 142 -22.48 -11.32 -4.38
C LYS A 142 -21.28 -11.17 -3.43
N ILE A 143 -21.49 -10.49 -2.31
CA ILE A 143 -20.51 -10.33 -1.24
C ILE A 143 -21.00 -11.02 0.03
N ASN A 144 -20.06 -11.48 0.86
CA ASN A 144 -20.40 -12.01 2.17
C ASN A 144 -20.57 -10.84 3.15
N ILE A 145 -21.80 -10.64 3.63
CA ILE A 145 -22.15 -9.50 4.48
C ILE A 145 -21.48 -9.57 5.85
N ASN A 146 -21.40 -10.74 6.48
CA ASN A 146 -20.73 -10.89 7.77
C ASN A 146 -19.24 -10.55 7.66
N LYS A 147 -18.62 -10.97 6.54
CA LYS A 147 -17.26 -10.57 6.23
C LYS A 147 -17.12 -9.06 6.11
N LEU A 148 -18.04 -8.42 5.37
CA LEU A 148 -18.06 -6.99 5.19
C LEU A 148 -18.24 -6.22 6.51
N ASN A 149 -19.12 -6.69 7.41
CA ASN A 149 -19.30 -6.09 8.73
C ASN A 149 -17.98 -6.09 9.53
N ASN A 150 -17.24 -7.20 9.52
CA ASN A 150 -15.95 -7.30 10.20
C ASN A 150 -14.91 -6.34 9.59
N CYS A 151 -14.94 -6.18 8.26
CA CYS A 151 -14.10 -5.18 7.59
C CYS A 151 -14.42 -3.76 8.04
N VAL A 152 -15.71 -3.39 8.13
CA VAL A 152 -16.11 -2.07 8.60
C VAL A 152 -15.68 -1.84 10.06
N LYS A 153 -15.82 -2.84 10.94
CA LYS A 153 -15.26 -2.76 12.31
C LYS A 153 -13.76 -2.47 12.29
N ALA A 154 -13.00 -3.20 11.48
CA ALA A 154 -11.56 -3.02 11.40
C ALA A 154 -11.17 -1.65 10.80
N MET A 155 -11.90 -1.18 9.79
CA MET A 155 -11.70 0.15 9.20
C MET A 155 -12.00 1.27 10.22
N LEU A 156 -13.08 1.15 10.99
CA LEU A 156 -13.40 2.10 12.06
C LEU A 156 -12.30 2.14 13.14
N LEU A 157 -11.82 0.97 13.60
CA LEU A 157 -10.73 0.91 14.56
C LEU A 157 -9.46 1.60 14.02
N ILE A 158 -9.10 1.31 12.77
CA ILE A 158 -7.94 1.95 12.13
C ILE A 158 -8.14 3.46 12.00
N LEU A 159 -9.34 3.93 11.65
CA LEU A 159 -9.61 5.38 11.59
C LEU A 159 -9.42 6.04 12.95
N GLN A 160 -9.91 5.44 14.04
CA GLN A 160 -9.69 5.99 15.38
C GLN A 160 -8.20 6.08 15.72
N VAL A 161 -7.45 5.01 15.41
CA VAL A 161 -5.99 5.00 15.59
C VAL A 161 -5.33 6.08 14.72
N ILE A 162 -5.66 6.19 13.43
CA ILE A 162 -5.10 7.21 12.52
C ILE A 162 -5.42 8.62 13.03
N ILE A 163 -6.65 8.89 13.48
CA ILE A 163 -7.06 10.17 14.05
C ILE A 163 -6.19 10.51 15.25
N ASN A 164 -5.98 9.56 16.17
CA ASN A 164 -5.17 9.79 17.35
C ASN A 164 -3.70 10.05 17.00
N ILE A 165 -3.09 9.18 16.17
CA ILE A 165 -1.66 9.27 15.83
C ILE A 165 -1.32 10.39 14.86
N SER A 166 -2.31 11.03 14.24
CA SER A 166 -2.13 12.23 13.41
C SER A 166 -2.45 13.52 14.18
N ASN A 167 -2.71 13.41 15.50
CA ASN A 167 -3.15 14.52 16.35
C ASN A 167 -4.45 15.21 15.88
N ASN A 168 -5.31 14.52 15.13
CA ASN A 168 -6.57 15.06 14.59
C ASN A 168 -7.76 14.94 15.58
N ASN A 169 -7.50 14.88 16.89
CA ASN A 169 -8.57 14.77 17.89
C ASN A 169 -9.35 16.08 18.03
N ILE A 170 -10.61 16.06 17.60
CA ILE A 170 -11.52 17.23 17.61
C ILE A 170 -11.99 17.58 19.04
N THR A 171 -11.91 16.63 19.97
CA THR A 171 -12.27 16.83 21.38
C THR A 171 -11.37 17.86 22.09
N THR A 172 -10.22 18.20 21.52
CA THR A 172 -9.39 19.32 21.98
C THR A 172 -9.79 20.60 21.26
N HIS A 173 -10.51 21.50 21.94
CA HIS A 173 -11.18 22.70 21.40
C HIS A 173 -10.32 23.74 20.64
N ASN A 174 -9.05 23.49 20.34
CA ASN A 174 -8.12 24.49 19.79
C ASN A 174 -7.36 24.08 18.52
N ASN A 175 -7.69 22.95 17.89
CA ASN A 175 -6.88 22.46 16.77
C ASN A 175 -7.37 23.01 15.41
N LYS A 176 -6.92 24.23 15.05
CA LYS A 176 -7.22 24.90 13.77
C LYS A 176 -6.81 24.09 12.52
N ASN A 177 -5.99 23.06 12.69
CA ASN A 177 -5.48 22.20 11.63
C ASN A 177 -6.14 20.81 11.59
N ALA A 178 -7.24 20.61 12.32
CA ALA A 178 -7.95 19.34 12.32
C ALA A 178 -8.60 19.06 10.95
N CYS A 179 -8.26 17.91 10.38
CA CYS A 179 -8.80 17.40 9.14
C CYS A 179 -10.01 16.49 9.40
N ASN A 180 -10.94 16.45 8.44
CA ASN A 180 -12.14 15.60 8.49
C ASN A 180 -13.01 15.84 9.73
N MET A 181 -13.16 17.11 10.12
CA MET A 181 -13.86 17.50 11.36
C MET A 181 -15.30 16.99 11.47
N ASP A 182 -16.00 16.86 10.34
CA ASP A 182 -17.39 16.38 10.31
C ASP A 182 -17.44 14.85 10.07
N GLY A 183 -16.29 14.21 9.89
CA GLY A 183 -16.12 12.80 9.57
C GLY A 183 -15.67 12.55 8.12
N ILE A 184 -15.86 11.33 7.65
CA ILE A 184 -15.29 10.86 6.38
C ILE A 184 -16.25 9.92 5.64
N THR A 185 -16.39 10.14 4.33
CA THR A 185 -17.11 9.27 3.41
C THR A 185 -16.13 8.49 2.54
N ILE A 186 -16.18 7.16 2.65
CA ILE A 186 -15.34 6.24 1.90
C ILE A 186 -16.20 5.49 0.89
N THR A 187 -15.98 5.69 -0.40
CA THR A 187 -16.72 5.03 -1.49
C THR A 187 -15.83 4.02 -2.21
N ILE A 188 -16.22 2.75 -2.17
CA ILE A 188 -15.43 1.61 -2.65
C ILE A 188 -16.18 0.91 -3.78
N PHE A 189 -15.69 1.04 -5.02
CA PHE A 189 -16.35 0.51 -6.22
C PHE A 189 -16.19 -1.00 -6.42
N MET A 190 -15.36 -1.69 -5.62
CA MET A 190 -15.15 -3.16 -5.67
C MET A 190 -15.03 -3.76 -7.09
N THR A 191 -14.44 -3.03 -8.04
CA THR A 191 -14.22 -3.55 -9.40
C THR A 191 -13.18 -4.67 -9.37
N SER A 192 -13.27 -5.61 -10.32
CA SER A 192 -12.40 -6.79 -10.36
C SER A 192 -11.02 -6.55 -10.99
N PHE A 193 -10.67 -5.30 -11.32
CA PHE A 193 -9.38 -4.98 -11.91
C PHE A 193 -8.24 -5.14 -10.89
N ALA A 194 -7.14 -5.77 -11.32
CA ALA A 194 -5.92 -5.92 -10.54
C ALA A 194 -4.80 -5.04 -11.09
N LYS A 195 -3.87 -4.65 -10.22
CA LYS A 195 -2.62 -3.99 -10.60
C LYS A 195 -1.72 -4.99 -11.30
N GLN A 196 -1.31 -4.69 -12.53
CA GLN A 196 -0.44 -5.56 -13.31
C GLN A 196 0.68 -4.77 -13.98
N PHE A 197 1.88 -5.34 -14.01
CA PHE A 197 2.95 -4.90 -14.89
C PHE A 197 2.87 -5.71 -16.19
N GLU A 198 2.66 -5.04 -17.32
CA GLU A 198 2.71 -5.69 -18.64
C GLU A 198 4.17 -5.84 -19.04
N LEU A 199 4.68 -7.07 -19.00
CA LEU A 199 6.12 -7.33 -18.98
C LEU A 199 6.80 -7.43 -20.34
N ASN A 200 6.03 -7.39 -21.42
CA ASN A 200 6.52 -7.57 -22.78
C ASN A 200 6.36 -6.32 -23.63
N SER A 201 6.14 -5.19 -22.99
CA SER A 201 5.74 -3.97 -23.66
C SER A 201 6.69 -2.85 -23.27
N ASN A 202 7.08 -2.01 -24.24
CA ASN A 202 7.76 -0.73 -23.99
C ASN A 202 6.78 0.30 -23.34
N ILE A 203 5.88 -0.17 -22.47
CA ILE A 203 4.86 0.65 -21.83
C ILE A 203 5.49 1.40 -20.67
N ILE A 204 5.28 2.71 -20.68
CA ILE A 204 5.61 3.58 -19.58
C ILE A 204 4.63 3.28 -18.43
N LEU A 205 5.17 2.96 -17.25
CA LEU A 205 4.35 2.59 -16.09
C LEU A 205 3.54 3.80 -15.59
N GLY A 206 2.29 3.58 -15.20
CA GLY A 206 1.35 4.63 -14.84
C GLY A 206 0.24 4.18 -13.89
N ALA A 207 -0.86 4.95 -13.85
CA ALA A 207 -1.97 4.72 -12.94
C ALA A 207 -2.57 3.32 -13.05
N LYS A 208 -2.69 2.77 -14.27
CA LYS A 208 -3.12 1.39 -14.49
C LYS A 208 -2.32 0.37 -13.67
N ASN A 209 -1.02 0.60 -13.49
CA ASN A 209 -0.10 -0.34 -12.85
C ASN A 209 -0.03 -0.22 -11.33
N ILE A 210 -0.34 0.95 -10.76
CA ILE A 210 -0.05 1.23 -9.33
C ILE A 210 -1.23 1.82 -8.54
N ASN A 211 -2.09 2.62 -9.17
CA ASN A 211 -3.14 3.35 -8.45
C ASN A 211 -4.38 2.47 -8.23
N SER A 212 -5.07 2.71 -7.11
CA SER A 212 -6.34 2.06 -6.75
C SER A 212 -7.31 2.99 -6.02
N GLY A 213 -6.83 4.14 -5.57
CA GLY A 213 -7.59 5.09 -4.78
C GLY A 213 -7.28 6.53 -5.17
N LEU A 214 -8.07 7.42 -4.60
CA LEU A 214 -7.94 8.87 -4.67
C LEU A 214 -8.58 9.46 -3.42
N THR A 215 -7.94 10.46 -2.83
CA THR A 215 -8.50 11.29 -1.77
C THR A 215 -8.12 12.74 -1.98
N TYR A 216 -8.90 13.63 -1.41
CA TYR A 216 -8.48 15.02 -1.20
C TYR A 216 -7.99 15.15 0.24
N PRO A 217 -6.75 15.66 0.47
CA PRO A 217 -6.23 15.86 1.81
C PRO A 217 -7.03 16.90 2.59
N CYS A 218 -7.22 16.66 3.88
CA CYS A 218 -7.68 17.64 4.86
C CYS A 218 -8.95 18.43 4.51
N LEU A 219 -9.99 17.74 4.03
CA LEU A 219 -11.32 18.35 3.86
C LEU A 219 -12.06 18.47 5.19
N LYS A 220 -13.10 19.30 5.25
CA LYS A 220 -14.01 19.36 6.41
C LYS A 220 -14.80 18.05 6.57
N ILE A 221 -15.36 17.55 5.47
CA ILE A 221 -15.91 16.21 5.33
C ILE A 221 -14.94 15.48 4.40
N GLY A 222 -14.22 14.50 4.93
CA GLY A 222 -13.26 13.73 4.14
C GLY A 222 -13.94 12.90 3.06
N GLU A 223 -13.29 12.77 1.91
CA GLU A 223 -13.77 11.93 0.81
C GLU A 223 -12.66 11.04 0.28
N ILE A 224 -12.86 9.73 0.39
CA ILE A 224 -11.96 8.70 -0.13
C ILE A 224 -12.70 7.88 -1.18
N TYR A 225 -12.05 7.68 -2.33
CA TYR A 225 -12.57 6.87 -3.42
C TYR A 225 -11.61 5.72 -3.71
N ILE A 226 -12.08 4.48 -3.60
CA ILE A 226 -11.29 3.28 -3.92
C ILE A 226 -11.96 2.52 -5.03
N TYR A 227 -11.31 2.39 -6.17
CA TYR A 227 -11.96 1.88 -7.38
C TYR A 227 -11.62 0.43 -7.70
N ARG A 228 -10.66 -0.21 -7.03
CA ARG A 228 -10.32 -1.64 -7.19
C ARG A 228 -10.62 -2.42 -5.93
N LYS A 229 -11.22 -3.62 -6.07
CA LYS A 229 -11.33 -4.58 -4.96
C LYS A 229 -9.95 -5.08 -4.50
N HIS A 230 -9.03 -5.24 -5.45
CA HIS A 230 -7.69 -5.73 -5.18
C HIS A 230 -6.93 -4.78 -4.23
N GLU A 231 -6.51 -5.31 -3.07
CA GLU A 231 -5.84 -4.58 -1.98
C GLU A 231 -6.62 -3.39 -1.41
N PHE A 232 -7.94 -3.35 -1.53
CA PHE A 232 -8.69 -2.15 -1.17
C PHE A 232 -8.47 -1.74 0.30
N PHE A 233 -8.25 -2.68 1.22
CA PHE A 233 -8.02 -2.39 2.63
C PHE A 233 -6.69 -1.67 2.87
N LYS A 234 -5.64 -2.09 2.17
CA LYS A 234 -4.32 -1.41 2.17
C LYS A 234 -4.43 -0.01 1.57
N VAL A 235 -5.17 0.12 0.48
CA VAL A 235 -5.44 1.40 -0.17
C VAL A 235 -6.23 2.31 0.76
N PHE A 236 -7.22 1.78 1.49
CA PHE A 236 -7.96 2.55 2.49
C PHE A 236 -7.03 3.16 3.55
N ILE A 237 -6.07 2.40 4.09
CA ILE A 237 -5.09 2.93 5.05
C ILE A 237 -4.29 4.06 4.41
N HIS A 238 -3.81 3.87 3.18
CA HIS A 238 -3.05 4.87 2.43
C HIS A 238 -3.83 6.18 2.22
N GLU A 239 -5.04 6.09 1.67
CA GLU A 239 -5.89 7.26 1.45
C GLU A 239 -6.32 7.91 2.77
N ALA A 240 -6.50 7.14 3.85
CA ALA A 240 -6.81 7.69 5.17
C ALA A 240 -5.65 8.50 5.73
N LEU A 241 -4.40 8.05 5.58
CA LEU A 241 -3.21 8.81 6.01
C LEU A 241 -3.11 10.16 5.28
N HIS A 242 -3.36 10.18 3.97
CA HIS A 242 -3.44 11.42 3.19
C HIS A 242 -4.61 12.30 3.65
N SER A 243 -5.79 11.71 3.86
CA SER A 243 -7.00 12.43 4.28
C SER A 243 -6.79 13.13 5.63
N TYR A 244 -6.09 12.49 6.57
CA TYR A 244 -5.69 13.06 7.86
C TYR A 244 -4.33 13.79 7.85
N ASN A 245 -3.81 14.10 6.65
CA ASN A 245 -2.72 15.04 6.45
C ASN A 245 -1.37 14.64 7.09
N VAL A 246 -1.11 13.34 7.22
CA VAL A 246 0.13 12.80 7.82
C VAL A 246 1.38 13.20 7.02
N ASP A 247 1.27 13.29 5.70
CA ASP A 247 2.37 13.53 4.77
C ASP A 247 2.44 14.97 4.21
N HIS A 248 1.63 15.88 4.76
CA HIS A 248 1.38 17.22 4.22
C HIS A 248 2.64 18.03 3.92
N LEU A 249 3.67 17.92 4.77
CA LEU A 249 4.91 18.67 4.59
C LEU A 249 5.59 18.31 3.27
N LEU A 250 5.43 17.08 2.78
CA LEU A 250 6.02 16.60 1.53
C LEU A 250 5.18 16.92 0.28
N HIS A 251 4.03 17.58 0.41
CA HIS A 251 3.24 18.04 -0.75
C HIS A 251 3.86 19.25 -1.45
N ASN A 252 4.88 19.87 -0.85
CA ASN A 252 5.59 21.02 -1.39
C ASN A 252 6.40 20.69 -2.65
N ASN A 253 6.62 21.71 -3.49
CA ASN A 253 7.52 21.60 -4.64
C ASN A 253 8.98 21.80 -4.20
N TYR A 254 9.77 20.73 -4.29
CA TYR A 254 11.19 20.74 -3.92
C TYR A 254 12.15 20.90 -5.10
N ASN A 255 11.67 21.20 -6.31
CA ASN A 255 12.52 21.27 -7.49
C ASN A 255 13.64 22.32 -7.39
N SER A 256 13.49 23.36 -6.57
CA SER A 256 14.57 24.34 -6.32
C SER A 256 15.52 23.94 -5.18
N ASN A 257 15.22 22.89 -4.42
CA ASN A 257 16.05 22.45 -3.28
C ASN A 257 17.28 21.65 -3.77
N SER A 258 18.49 22.09 -3.42
CA SER A 258 19.74 21.48 -3.87
C SER A 258 19.93 20.03 -3.42
N TYR A 259 19.47 19.67 -2.22
CA TYR A 259 19.53 18.29 -1.71
C TYR A 259 18.55 17.38 -2.44
N TYR A 260 17.35 17.88 -2.75
CA TYR A 260 16.39 17.17 -3.59
C TYR A 260 16.96 16.94 -4.99
N GLN A 261 17.54 17.97 -5.63
CA GLN A 261 18.21 17.83 -6.93
C GLN A 261 19.36 16.83 -6.88
N THR A 262 20.16 16.83 -5.81
CA THR A 262 21.24 15.86 -5.61
C THR A 262 20.71 14.43 -5.48
N LEU A 263 19.58 14.24 -4.78
CA LEU A 263 18.89 12.95 -4.73
C LEU A 263 18.43 12.52 -6.12
N ILE A 264 17.74 13.39 -6.87
CA ILE A 264 17.17 13.02 -8.18
C ILE A 264 18.28 12.72 -9.20
N ASN A 265 19.35 13.52 -9.23
CA ASN A 265 20.49 13.35 -10.13
C ASN A 265 21.35 12.10 -9.84
N THR A 266 21.09 11.42 -8.73
CA THR A 266 21.69 10.11 -8.43
C THR A 266 21.10 9.01 -9.32
N PHE A 267 19.91 9.23 -9.90
CA PHE A 267 19.19 8.23 -10.65
C PHE A 267 19.14 8.52 -12.15
N ASN A 268 19.12 7.48 -12.97
CA ASN A 268 19.00 7.56 -14.42
C ASN A 268 17.54 7.82 -14.81
N ILE A 269 17.03 9.00 -14.49
CA ILE A 269 15.66 9.42 -14.75
C ILE A 269 15.68 10.51 -15.81
N ASN A 270 14.92 10.32 -16.88
CA ASN A 270 14.73 11.37 -17.87
C ASN A 270 13.70 12.39 -17.36
N VAL A 271 14.16 13.35 -16.55
CA VAL A 271 13.31 14.40 -15.95
C VAL A 271 12.69 15.34 -16.99
N ASN A 272 13.24 15.38 -18.20
CA ASN A 272 12.74 16.20 -19.31
C ASN A 272 11.72 15.44 -20.18
N SER A 273 11.45 14.16 -19.91
CA SER A 273 10.44 13.39 -20.63
C SER A 273 9.04 13.94 -20.34
N ASN A 274 8.21 14.07 -21.38
CA ASN A 274 6.78 14.41 -21.25
C ASN A 274 6.00 13.48 -20.31
N SER A 275 6.50 12.26 -20.08
CA SER A 275 5.88 11.32 -19.14
C SER A 275 6.16 11.70 -17.68
N TYR A 276 7.35 12.21 -17.38
CA TYR A 276 7.79 12.49 -16.02
C TYR A 276 7.25 13.82 -15.53
N LYS A 277 6.57 13.83 -14.39
CA LYS A 277 6.03 15.06 -13.79
C LYS A 277 6.76 15.45 -12.50
N ASN A 278 6.75 14.55 -11.54
CA ASN A 278 7.38 14.66 -10.23
C ASN A 278 7.43 13.24 -9.63
N ILE A 279 8.45 12.96 -8.83
CA ILE A 279 8.58 11.70 -8.10
C ILE A 279 7.45 11.53 -7.08
N GLY A 280 6.99 12.60 -6.43
CA GLY A 280 5.94 12.52 -5.41
C GLY A 280 6.41 11.76 -4.16
N LEU A 281 7.46 12.25 -3.51
CA LEU A 281 8.06 11.60 -2.33
C LEU A 281 7.09 11.41 -1.16
N ASN A 282 6.04 12.24 -1.08
CA ASN A 282 4.95 12.07 -0.12
C ASN A 282 4.32 10.66 -0.23
N GLU A 283 4.15 10.14 -1.46
CA GLU A 283 3.65 8.79 -1.71
C GLU A 283 4.55 7.71 -1.09
N ALA A 284 5.87 7.90 -1.13
CA ALA A 284 6.81 6.95 -0.56
C ALA A 284 6.70 6.87 0.97
N VAL A 285 6.50 8.01 1.63
CA VAL A 285 6.31 8.09 3.09
C VAL A 285 4.94 7.56 3.50
N THR A 286 3.87 7.92 2.77
CA THR A 286 2.54 7.38 3.03
C THR A 286 2.51 5.87 2.83
N GLU A 287 3.16 5.36 1.79
CA GLU A 287 3.32 3.91 1.56
C GLU A 287 4.16 3.22 2.63
N PHE A 288 5.19 3.86 3.15
CA PHE A 288 5.97 3.35 4.28
C PHE A 288 5.06 3.15 5.51
N TRP A 289 4.31 4.17 5.91
CA TRP A 289 3.38 4.04 7.04
C TRP A 289 2.25 3.06 6.78
N THR A 290 1.69 3.08 5.57
CA THR A 290 0.69 2.11 5.12
C THR A 290 1.21 0.68 5.26
N PHE A 291 2.44 0.42 4.82
CA PHE A 291 3.08 -0.89 4.93
C PHE A 291 3.20 -1.36 6.38
N ILE A 292 3.70 -0.49 7.27
CA ILE A 292 3.86 -0.79 8.70
C ILE A 292 2.51 -1.07 9.35
N ILE A 293 1.53 -0.17 9.18
CA ILE A 293 0.19 -0.29 9.78
C ILE A 293 -0.53 -1.53 9.23
N HIS A 294 -0.44 -1.80 7.94
CA HIS A 294 -1.09 -2.95 7.32
C HIS A 294 -0.56 -4.29 7.87
N ILE A 295 0.76 -4.44 7.97
CA ILE A 295 1.36 -5.66 8.56
C ILE A 295 1.06 -5.75 10.06
N PHE A 296 1.04 -4.61 10.76
CA PHE A 296 0.62 -4.57 12.15
C PHE A 296 -0.82 -5.05 12.32
N VAL A 297 -1.77 -4.55 11.52
CA VAL A 297 -3.18 -4.98 11.52
C VAL A 297 -3.29 -6.48 11.24
N HIS A 298 -2.59 -6.97 10.21
CA HIS A 298 -2.55 -8.40 9.93
C HIS A 298 -2.08 -9.21 11.15
N SER A 299 -1.04 -8.73 11.83
CA SER A 299 -0.45 -9.40 12.98
C SER A 299 -1.36 -9.33 14.22
N TYR A 300 -1.98 -8.18 14.46
CA TYR A 300 -2.88 -7.91 15.57
C TYR A 300 -4.09 -8.83 15.58
N TYR A 301 -4.77 -8.99 14.44
CA TYR A 301 -5.97 -9.83 14.31
C TYR A 301 -5.68 -11.33 14.22
N ASN A 302 -4.41 -11.72 14.14
CA ASN A 302 -3.97 -13.12 14.09
C ASN A 302 -3.11 -13.51 15.30
N SER A 303 -3.12 -12.70 16.37
CA SER A 303 -2.28 -12.92 17.55
C SER A 303 -3.06 -12.68 18.84
N PRO A 304 -3.01 -13.63 19.80
CA PRO A 304 -3.75 -13.50 21.06
C PRO A 304 -3.12 -12.47 22.02
N ASN A 305 -1.85 -12.14 21.86
CA ASN A 305 -1.11 -11.22 22.72
C ASN A 305 0.06 -10.56 21.96
N PHE A 306 0.68 -9.57 22.61
CA PHE A 306 1.76 -8.78 22.02
C PHE A 306 2.99 -9.61 21.61
N ASN A 307 3.38 -10.61 22.41
CA ASN A 307 4.54 -11.46 22.09
C ASN A 307 4.32 -12.25 20.80
N LYS A 308 3.12 -12.82 20.61
CA LYS A 308 2.75 -13.49 19.35
C LYS A 308 2.62 -12.51 18.18
N LEU A 309 2.10 -11.30 18.45
CA LEU A 309 2.01 -10.23 17.46
C LEU A 309 3.38 -9.88 16.90
N ILE A 310 4.37 -9.64 17.76
CA ILE A 310 5.73 -9.29 17.31
C ILE A 310 6.34 -10.41 16.46
N GLY A 311 6.23 -11.67 16.89
CA GLY A 311 6.75 -12.79 16.11
C GLY A 311 6.09 -12.93 14.73
N LEU A 312 4.78 -12.66 14.64
CA LEU A 312 4.06 -12.66 13.36
C LEU A 312 4.42 -11.45 12.50
N PHE A 313 4.56 -10.26 13.11
CA PHE A 313 4.95 -9.03 12.45
C PHE A 313 6.35 -9.15 11.85
N GLU A 314 7.36 -9.56 12.61
CA GLU A 314 8.74 -9.72 12.13
C GLU A 314 8.80 -10.69 10.93
N LYS A 315 8.05 -11.79 11.01
CA LYS A 315 7.95 -12.76 9.93
C LYS A 315 7.34 -12.12 8.68
N ALA A 316 6.19 -11.47 8.81
CA ALA A 316 5.50 -10.83 7.68
C ALA A 316 6.36 -9.71 7.08
N TYR A 317 6.95 -8.87 7.92
CA TYR A 317 7.87 -7.79 7.57
C TYR A 317 9.04 -8.28 6.71
N LYS A 318 9.71 -9.37 7.11
CA LYS A 318 10.82 -9.96 6.35
C LYS A 318 10.41 -10.32 4.92
N TYR A 319 9.33 -11.08 4.75
CA TYR A 319 8.90 -11.52 3.42
C TYR A 319 8.34 -10.39 2.57
N GLU A 320 7.64 -9.43 3.18
CA GLU A 320 7.12 -8.24 2.50
C GLU A 320 8.25 -7.27 2.07
N SER A 321 9.34 -7.21 2.83
CA SER A 321 10.53 -6.45 2.44
C SER A 321 11.22 -7.07 1.23
N ILE A 322 11.37 -8.40 1.21
CA ILE A 322 11.88 -9.15 0.04
C ILE A 322 10.97 -8.93 -1.17
N HIS A 323 9.65 -9.01 -0.97
CA HIS A 323 8.69 -8.74 -2.02
C HIS A 323 8.81 -7.32 -2.58
N SER A 324 9.02 -6.33 -1.71
CA SER A 324 9.22 -4.93 -2.09
C SER A 324 10.48 -4.75 -2.95
N SER A 325 11.62 -5.34 -2.54
CA SER A 325 12.84 -5.36 -3.37
C SER A 325 12.64 -6.10 -4.69
N PHE A 326 11.81 -7.14 -4.71
CA PHE A 326 11.45 -7.84 -5.94
C PHE A 326 10.56 -7.00 -6.86
N GLN A 327 9.71 -6.11 -6.33
CA GLN A 327 8.98 -5.13 -7.16
C GLN A 327 9.92 -4.09 -7.77
N VAL A 328 10.97 -3.67 -7.06
CA VAL A 328 12.01 -2.79 -7.64
C VAL A 328 12.63 -3.45 -8.88
N ALA A 329 13.00 -4.73 -8.77
CA ALA A 329 13.53 -5.48 -9.92
C ALA A 329 12.58 -5.49 -11.13
N LYS A 330 11.26 -5.57 -10.90
CA LYS A 330 10.26 -5.52 -11.97
C LYS A 330 10.23 -4.17 -12.69
N ILE A 331 10.18 -3.07 -11.95
CA ILE A 331 10.09 -1.74 -12.56
C ILE A 331 11.38 -1.35 -13.28
N LEU A 332 12.54 -1.80 -12.79
CA LEU A 332 13.82 -1.60 -13.47
C LEU A 332 13.89 -2.43 -14.75
N HIS A 333 13.47 -3.70 -14.70
CA HIS A 333 13.40 -4.54 -15.89
C HIS A 333 12.45 -3.97 -16.95
N ALA A 334 11.28 -3.45 -16.55
CA ALA A 334 10.35 -2.79 -17.47
C ALA A 334 10.97 -1.57 -18.18
N ASN A 335 11.89 -0.86 -17.50
CA ASN A 335 12.67 0.25 -18.05
C ASN A 335 13.99 -0.18 -18.71
N LYS A 336 14.24 -1.50 -18.86
CA LYS A 336 15.49 -2.06 -19.43
C LYS A 336 16.76 -1.63 -18.68
N LEU A 337 16.63 -1.45 -17.37
CA LEU A 337 17.72 -1.06 -16.48
C LEU A 337 18.06 -2.20 -15.51
N ASN A 338 19.35 -2.37 -15.22
CA ASN A 338 19.78 -2.98 -13.96
C ASN A 338 19.99 -1.90 -12.89
N TYR A 339 20.25 -2.30 -11.65
CA TYR A 339 20.35 -1.33 -10.55
C TYR A 339 21.57 -0.43 -10.67
N ALA A 340 22.71 -0.93 -11.17
CA ALA A 340 23.89 -0.12 -11.39
C ALA A 340 23.65 0.97 -12.45
N GLN A 341 23.01 0.61 -13.57
CA GLN A 341 22.60 1.56 -14.61
C GLN A 341 21.53 2.54 -14.13
N PHE A 342 20.72 2.16 -13.15
CA PHE A 342 19.75 3.05 -12.54
C PHE A 342 20.40 4.06 -11.60
N LEU A 343 21.51 3.71 -10.94
CA LEU A 343 22.29 4.57 -10.04
C LEU A 343 23.34 5.44 -10.76
N THR A 344 23.21 5.64 -12.07
CA THR A 344 24.03 6.59 -12.82
C THR A 344 23.21 7.80 -13.20
N THR A 345 23.81 8.98 -13.22
CA THR A 345 23.13 10.18 -13.74
C THR A 345 22.68 9.97 -15.19
N PHE A 346 21.50 10.48 -15.52
CA PHE A 346 20.96 10.42 -16.87
C PHE A 346 21.93 11.01 -17.91
N LYS A 347 22.06 10.32 -19.04
CA LYS A 347 22.83 10.77 -20.20
C LYS A 347 21.90 10.91 -21.40
N ASN A 348 21.96 12.05 -22.08
CA ASN A 348 21.16 12.31 -23.28
C ASN A 348 21.83 11.75 -24.54
N ASP A 349 22.17 10.46 -24.52
CA ASP A 349 22.91 9.75 -25.57
C ASP A 349 22.11 8.61 -26.24
N GLY A 350 20.80 8.52 -25.93
CA GLY A 350 19.93 7.45 -26.40
C GLY A 350 19.98 6.18 -25.57
N SER A 351 20.76 6.15 -24.47
CA SER A 351 20.73 5.04 -23.52
C SER A 351 19.38 4.91 -22.82
N ALA A 352 19.08 3.69 -22.34
CA ALA A 352 17.88 3.43 -21.57
C ALA A 352 17.85 4.31 -20.32
N SER A 353 16.68 4.86 -20.00
CA SER A 353 16.44 5.69 -18.82
C SER A 353 15.09 5.33 -18.19
N TYR A 354 14.95 5.62 -16.91
CA TYR A 354 13.73 5.39 -16.18
C TYR A 354 12.68 6.44 -16.56
N SER A 355 11.46 5.97 -16.83
CA SER A 355 10.31 6.80 -17.12
C SER A 355 9.04 6.26 -16.47
N GLU A 356 8.16 7.16 -16.06
CA GLU A 356 6.84 6.87 -15.48
C GLU A 356 5.86 7.98 -15.84
N THR A 357 4.54 7.72 -15.72
CA THR A 357 3.45 8.70 -15.89
C THR A 357 2.66 8.96 -14.59
N SER A 358 2.89 8.12 -13.57
CA SER A 358 2.40 8.22 -12.18
C SER A 358 3.60 8.04 -11.23
N HIS A 359 3.40 8.12 -9.92
CA HIS A 359 4.45 8.10 -8.89
C HIS A 359 5.08 6.72 -8.60
N VAL A 360 5.27 5.88 -9.63
CA VAL A 360 5.67 4.47 -9.51
C VAL A 360 6.99 4.33 -8.72
N LEU A 361 7.94 5.23 -8.96
CA LEU A 361 9.24 5.23 -8.30
C LEU A 361 9.10 5.48 -6.78
N SER A 362 8.18 6.35 -6.36
CA SER A 362 7.90 6.57 -4.94
C SER A 362 7.20 5.38 -4.29
N TYR A 363 6.13 4.89 -4.91
CA TYR A 363 5.36 3.72 -4.43
C TYR A 363 6.22 2.46 -4.29
N ILE A 364 7.20 2.27 -5.18
CA ILE A 364 7.98 1.04 -5.27
C ILE A 364 9.39 1.22 -4.74
N PHE A 365 10.19 2.11 -5.33
CA PHE A 365 11.62 2.21 -5.02
C PHE A 365 11.90 2.96 -3.72
N PHE A 366 11.48 4.23 -3.59
CA PHE A 366 11.77 5.01 -2.37
C PHE A 366 11.13 4.40 -1.13
N LYS A 367 9.88 3.92 -1.23
CA LYS A 367 9.25 3.13 -0.16
C LYS A 367 10.10 1.91 0.23
N THR A 368 10.65 1.17 -0.74
CA THR A 368 11.51 0.01 -0.43
C THR A 368 12.78 0.42 0.33
N LEU A 369 13.39 1.56 -0.01
CA LEU A 369 14.54 2.07 0.74
C LEU A 369 14.17 2.45 2.18
N LEU A 370 13.00 3.05 2.40
CA LEU A 370 12.49 3.39 3.73
C LEU A 370 12.22 2.13 4.57
N ILE A 371 11.53 1.14 4.00
CA ILE A 371 11.26 -0.15 4.66
C ILE A 371 12.58 -0.84 5.00
N TYR A 372 13.52 -0.91 4.07
CA TYR A 372 14.79 -1.57 4.34
C TYR A 372 15.57 -0.92 5.49
N ASN A 373 15.38 0.38 5.70
CA ASN A 373 16.03 1.15 6.76
C ASN A 373 15.05 1.59 7.87
N ALA A 374 13.97 0.84 8.10
CA ALA A 374 12.86 1.31 8.95
C ALA A 374 13.29 1.73 10.36
N ASP A 375 14.21 1.03 11.03
CA ASP A 375 14.68 1.47 12.35
C ASP A 375 15.36 2.84 12.29
N LYS A 376 16.21 3.07 11.29
CA LYS A 376 16.87 4.37 11.10
C LYS A 376 15.88 5.47 10.75
N VAL A 377 14.84 5.13 9.98
CA VAL A 377 13.76 6.05 9.62
C VAL A 377 12.94 6.41 10.86
N ILE A 378 12.57 5.42 11.67
CA ILE A 378 11.83 5.58 12.94
C ILE A 378 12.67 6.35 13.96
N SER A 379 13.98 6.11 14.04
CA SER A 379 14.87 6.84 14.94
C SER A 379 15.31 8.20 14.39
N SER A 380 15.03 8.49 13.12
CA SER A 380 15.28 9.79 12.55
C SER A 380 14.22 10.76 13.04
N ASN A 381 14.59 11.97 13.43
CA ASN A 381 13.66 13.05 13.80
C ASN A 381 12.77 13.50 12.62
N LEU A 382 12.62 12.68 11.58
CA LEU A 382 11.66 12.86 10.50
C LEU A 382 10.22 12.81 11.01
N PHE A 383 9.95 12.00 12.03
CA PHE A 383 8.61 11.83 12.61
C PHE A 383 8.61 12.09 14.12
N ASN A 384 7.49 12.57 14.65
CA ASN A 384 7.34 12.90 16.08
C ASN A 384 7.04 11.66 16.95
N LEU A 385 7.96 10.71 17.03
CA LEU A 385 7.70 9.42 17.70
C LEU A 385 8.05 9.41 19.21
N ASN A 386 7.90 10.54 19.90
CA ASN A 386 8.26 10.65 21.33
C ASN A 386 7.48 9.66 22.22
N MET A 387 8.10 9.28 23.34
CA MET A 387 7.51 8.43 24.38
C MET A 387 7.96 9.03 25.71
N HIS A 388 7.17 9.94 26.28
CA HIS A 388 7.49 10.40 27.61
C HIS A 388 7.07 9.34 28.62
N ALA A 389 8.04 8.79 29.34
CA ALA A 389 7.81 7.94 30.50
C ALA A 389 7.41 8.80 31.70
N THR A 390 6.31 9.54 31.59
CA THR A 390 5.73 10.31 32.69
C THR A 390 4.21 10.33 32.54
N ASN A 391 3.53 9.59 33.41
CA ASN A 391 2.08 9.62 33.63
C ASN A 391 1.19 9.25 32.41
N ASN A 392 1.00 7.94 32.19
CA ASN A 392 -0.16 7.30 31.54
C ASN A 392 -0.64 7.77 30.15
N THR A 393 0.06 8.62 29.42
CA THR A 393 -0.33 9.02 28.06
C THR A 393 0.67 8.49 27.04
N HIS A 394 0.31 7.38 26.39
CA HIS A 394 1.10 6.73 25.36
C HIS A 394 0.80 7.34 23.99
N LYS A 395 1.08 8.62 23.78
CA LYS A 395 0.75 9.26 22.51
C LYS A 395 1.80 8.97 21.45
N ILE A 396 1.40 8.31 20.36
CA ILE A 396 2.19 8.27 19.12
C ILE A 396 1.80 9.47 18.27
N ASP A 397 2.78 10.12 17.64
CA ASP A 397 2.53 11.07 16.57
C ASP A 397 3.35 10.68 15.33
N ILE A 398 2.68 10.32 14.23
CA ILE A 398 3.35 9.91 12.99
C ILE A 398 3.46 11.05 11.97
N THR A 399 3.07 12.28 12.33
CA THR A 399 3.22 13.43 11.44
C THR A 399 4.70 13.73 11.18
N ILE A 400 4.98 14.21 9.96
CA ILE A 400 6.32 14.66 9.59
C ILE A 400 6.68 15.87 10.45
N ASN A 401 7.90 15.87 10.97
CA ASN A 401 8.43 16.97 11.77
C ASN A 401 8.50 18.26 10.93
N PRO A 402 7.94 19.39 11.43
CA PRO A 402 7.83 20.65 10.69
C PRO A 402 9.16 21.34 10.38
N THR A 403 10.30 20.86 10.89
CA THR A 403 11.59 21.48 10.60
C THR A 403 12.05 21.17 9.17
N ASN A 404 12.48 22.21 8.44
CA ASN A 404 13.09 22.06 7.10
C ASN A 404 14.28 21.07 7.10
N ASN A 405 15.00 20.98 8.22
CA ASN A 405 16.12 20.05 8.40
C ASN A 405 15.68 18.58 8.33
N SER A 406 14.51 18.22 8.86
CA SER A 406 14.00 16.84 8.81
C SER A 406 13.73 16.38 7.38
N ILE A 407 13.21 17.27 6.52
CA ILE A 407 12.94 16.98 5.11
C ILE A 407 14.24 16.89 4.30
N ILE A 408 15.19 17.81 4.55
CA ILE A 408 16.53 17.74 3.93
C ILE A 408 17.23 16.43 4.32
N ASN A 409 17.13 16.04 5.59
CA ASN A 409 17.70 14.78 6.08
C ASN A 409 17.07 13.57 5.38
N LEU A 410 15.76 13.59 5.10
CA LEU A 410 15.11 12.53 4.31
C LEU A 410 15.75 12.42 2.92
N PHE A 411 16.01 13.54 2.22
CA PHE A 411 16.64 13.49 0.89
C PHE A 411 18.06 12.89 0.94
N ILE A 412 18.86 13.31 1.92
CA ILE A 412 20.21 12.80 2.15
C ILE A 412 20.15 11.30 2.48
N GLN A 413 19.24 10.89 3.35
CA GLN A 413 19.07 9.49 3.75
C GLN A 413 18.65 8.61 2.57
N LEU A 414 17.65 9.00 1.78
CA LEU A 414 17.22 8.25 0.61
C LEU A 414 18.37 8.03 -0.39
N ARG A 415 19.19 9.07 -0.61
CA ARG A 415 20.39 8.97 -1.44
C ARG A 415 21.42 8.00 -0.84
N ASN A 416 21.70 8.12 0.45
CA ASN A 416 22.68 7.25 1.11
C ASN A 416 22.21 5.80 1.18
N TYR A 417 20.90 5.57 1.35
CA TYR A 417 20.29 4.25 1.34
C TYR A 417 20.35 3.61 -0.05
N SER A 418 20.15 4.38 -1.13
CA SER A 418 20.24 3.85 -2.48
C SER A 418 21.66 3.42 -2.86
N LEU A 419 22.67 4.17 -2.39
CA LEU A 419 24.10 3.91 -2.63
C LEU A 419 24.71 2.88 -1.66
N ASN A 420 23.95 2.40 -0.68
CA ASN A 420 24.45 1.44 0.29
C ASN A 420 24.70 0.06 -0.35
N ASN A 421 25.86 -0.55 -0.06
CA ASN A 421 26.26 -1.86 -0.57
C ASN A 421 25.22 -2.97 -0.33
N MET A 422 24.51 -2.91 0.79
CA MET A 422 23.50 -3.91 1.17
C MET A 422 22.24 -3.76 0.31
N ALA A 423 21.75 -2.53 0.12
CA ALA A 423 20.64 -2.24 -0.79
C ALA A 423 21.00 -2.66 -2.22
N PHE A 424 22.21 -2.34 -2.68
CA PHE A 424 22.73 -2.76 -3.97
C PHE A 424 22.75 -4.28 -4.13
N THR A 425 23.24 -5.00 -3.13
CA THR A 425 23.32 -6.46 -3.13
C THR A 425 21.92 -7.10 -3.17
N ILE A 426 21.00 -6.63 -2.33
CA ILE A 426 19.63 -7.16 -2.26
C ILE A 426 18.90 -6.94 -3.57
N ILE A 427 18.90 -5.71 -4.09
CA ILE A 427 18.18 -5.36 -5.32
C ILE A 427 18.77 -6.12 -6.51
N ASN A 428 20.10 -6.23 -6.63
CA ASN A 428 20.71 -6.99 -7.73
C ASN A 428 20.46 -8.50 -7.65
N ASN A 429 20.43 -9.08 -6.44
CA ASN A 429 20.01 -10.46 -6.27
C ASN A 429 18.55 -10.65 -6.71
N CYS A 430 17.65 -9.74 -6.34
CA CYS A 430 16.27 -9.73 -6.81
C CYS A 430 16.18 -9.58 -8.34
N CYS A 431 16.95 -8.69 -8.96
CA CYS A 431 17.03 -8.55 -10.43
C CYS A 431 17.49 -9.85 -11.11
N THR A 432 18.50 -10.51 -10.55
CA THR A 432 19.02 -11.79 -11.07
C THR A 432 17.97 -12.88 -11.00
N ILE A 433 17.31 -13.02 -9.84
CA ILE A 433 16.23 -14.00 -9.64
C ILE A 433 15.06 -13.68 -10.59
N TYR A 434 14.65 -12.41 -10.66
CA TYR A 434 13.57 -11.96 -11.54
C TYR A 434 13.85 -12.32 -13.00
N ASN A 435 15.05 -12.01 -13.51
CA ASN A 435 15.46 -12.34 -14.86
C ASN A 435 15.42 -13.85 -15.11
N LYS A 436 15.86 -14.68 -14.17
CA LYS A 436 15.75 -16.15 -14.26
C LYS A 436 14.30 -16.61 -14.41
N TYR A 437 13.40 -16.10 -13.56
CA TYR A 437 11.96 -16.40 -13.66
C TYR A 437 11.38 -15.96 -15.01
N TYR A 438 11.66 -14.72 -15.42
CA TYR A 438 11.19 -14.15 -16.67
C TYR A 438 11.68 -14.94 -17.89
N THR A 439 12.97 -15.26 -17.98
CA THR A 439 13.54 -16.07 -19.07
C THR A 439 12.93 -17.47 -19.12
N ASN A 440 12.70 -18.12 -17.97
CA ASN A 440 12.08 -19.44 -17.93
C ASN A 440 10.62 -19.43 -18.42
N LEU A 441 9.88 -18.37 -18.10
CA LEU A 441 8.52 -18.16 -18.60
C LEU A 441 8.51 -17.96 -20.11
N PHE A 442 9.42 -17.15 -20.65
CA PHE A 442 9.52 -16.92 -22.10
C PHE A 442 9.93 -18.17 -22.87
N LYS A 443 10.89 -18.96 -22.36
CA LYS A 443 11.27 -20.26 -22.94
C LYS A 443 10.10 -21.24 -22.98
N THR A 444 9.26 -21.24 -21.93
CA THR A 444 8.08 -22.11 -21.86
C THR A 444 6.99 -21.64 -22.84
N ALA A 445 6.74 -20.32 -22.92
CA ALA A 445 5.81 -19.73 -23.87
C ALA A 445 6.21 -20.00 -25.32
N LYS A 446 7.49 -19.80 -25.67
CA LYS A 446 8.03 -20.08 -27.01
C LYS A 446 7.93 -21.56 -27.38
N LYS A 447 8.17 -22.49 -26.44
CA LYS A 447 7.95 -23.93 -26.66
C LYS A 447 6.47 -24.28 -26.90
N LEU A 448 5.55 -23.56 -26.26
CA LEU A 448 4.11 -23.76 -26.45
C LEU A 448 3.61 -23.18 -27.79
N THR A 449 4.15 -22.06 -28.26
CA THR A 449 3.83 -21.54 -29.60
C THR A 449 4.40 -22.43 -30.71
N VAL A 450 5.64 -22.92 -30.58
CA VAL A 450 6.24 -23.84 -31.56
C VAL A 450 5.50 -25.18 -31.63
N LYS A 451 5.04 -25.72 -30.49
CA LYS A 451 4.19 -26.93 -30.49
C LYS A 451 2.80 -26.69 -31.10
N ARG A 452 2.26 -25.47 -31.03
CA ARG A 452 0.97 -25.12 -31.64
C ARG A 452 1.07 -24.89 -33.14
N GLU A 453 2.20 -24.39 -33.65
CA GLU A 453 2.41 -24.27 -35.10
C GLU A 453 2.49 -25.63 -35.81
N GLN A 454 2.86 -26.70 -35.12
CA GLN A 454 2.85 -28.07 -35.68
C GLN A 454 1.48 -28.76 -35.62
N SER A 455 0.45 -28.15 -35.03
CA SER A 455 -0.87 -28.78 -34.88
C SER A 455 -2.03 -27.79 -35.08
N PHE A 456 -2.00 -27.01 -36.16
CA PHE A 456 -3.10 -26.13 -36.56
C PHE A 456 -3.55 -26.36 -38.02
N LYS A 457 -4.16 -27.53 -38.26
CA LYS A 457 -5.34 -27.64 -39.13
C LYS A 457 -6.42 -28.35 -38.32
N ARG A 458 -7.52 -27.64 -38.07
CA ARG A 458 -8.73 -28.04 -37.31
C ARG A 458 -8.55 -28.10 -35.78
N TYR A 459 -9.01 -27.07 -35.08
CA TYR A 459 -10.17 -27.15 -34.17
C TYR A 459 -10.38 -25.82 -33.43
N THR A 460 -11.65 -25.46 -33.34
CA THR A 460 -12.23 -24.16 -33.01
C THR A 460 -12.36 -23.89 -31.50
N LYS A 461 -12.17 -22.61 -31.13
CA LYS A 461 -13.04 -21.73 -30.33
C LYS A 461 -13.75 -22.21 -29.04
N LYS A 462 -13.54 -23.40 -28.47
CA LYS A 462 -14.38 -23.91 -27.35
C LYS A 462 -13.68 -24.53 -26.14
N GLN A 463 -12.40 -24.23 -25.89
CA GLN A 463 -11.65 -24.86 -24.78
C GLN A 463 -10.84 -23.89 -23.90
N PHE A 464 -11.37 -22.68 -23.64
CA PHE A 464 -10.73 -21.75 -22.69
C PHE A 464 -11.23 -21.86 -21.24
N SER A 465 -12.18 -22.75 -20.93
CA SER A 465 -12.82 -22.78 -19.61
C SER A 465 -12.52 -23.97 -18.70
N LYS A 466 -11.82 -25.02 -19.16
CA LYS A 466 -11.60 -26.20 -18.30
C LYS A 466 -10.21 -26.81 -18.47
N THR A 467 -9.47 -26.75 -17.36
CA THR A 467 -8.31 -27.57 -16.95
C THR A 467 -6.87 -27.09 -17.24
N LYS A 468 -6.13 -27.04 -16.11
CA LYS A 468 -4.67 -27.12 -15.89
C LYS A 468 -3.82 -25.83 -15.98
N SER A 469 -3.41 -25.42 -14.78
CA SER A 469 -2.41 -24.42 -14.37
C SER A 469 -2.61 -22.97 -14.86
N LYS A 470 -3.40 -22.20 -14.10
CA LYS A 470 -3.05 -20.79 -13.85
C LYS A 470 -1.75 -20.78 -13.05
N LYS A 471 -0.62 -21.02 -13.71
CA LYS A 471 0.71 -20.71 -13.18
C LYS A 471 0.74 -19.18 -13.20
N TYR A 472 0.18 -18.55 -12.16
CA TYR A 472 0.20 -17.10 -12.04
C TYR A 472 1.66 -16.67 -12.20
N LEU A 473 1.91 -15.91 -13.26
CA LEU A 473 3.24 -15.38 -13.53
C LEU A 473 3.58 -14.47 -12.34
N LEU A 474 4.47 -14.95 -11.46
CA LEU A 474 5.15 -14.22 -10.36
C LEU A 474 5.49 -12.76 -10.77
N THR A 475 5.70 -12.59 -12.05
CA THR A 475 6.20 -11.41 -12.70
C THR A 475 5.15 -10.31 -12.88
N ASN A 476 3.84 -10.60 -12.98
CA ASN A 476 2.84 -9.58 -13.35
C ASN A 476 2.16 -8.89 -12.16
N LEU A 477 2.03 -9.57 -11.02
CA LEU A 477 1.20 -9.08 -9.92
C LEU A 477 1.96 -8.07 -9.04
N ASN A 478 1.28 -6.98 -8.68
CA ASN A 478 1.79 -5.90 -7.83
C ASN A 478 0.85 -5.71 -6.63
N PHE A 479 1.17 -6.36 -5.50
CA PHE A 479 0.38 -6.30 -4.27
C PHE A 479 1.17 -6.77 -3.04
N MET A 480 0.80 -6.32 -1.85
CA MET A 480 1.34 -6.80 -0.58
C MET A 480 1.03 -8.29 -0.38
N LEU A 481 2.02 -9.07 0.04
CA LEU A 481 1.84 -10.49 0.38
C LEU A 481 0.72 -10.69 1.40
N THR A 482 0.56 -9.76 2.34
CA THR A 482 -0.44 -9.79 3.40
C THR A 482 -1.82 -9.32 2.96
N ASN A 483 -2.15 -9.31 1.65
CA ASN A 483 -3.44 -8.86 1.14
C ASN A 483 -4.63 -9.44 1.94
N LEU A 484 -5.31 -8.53 2.62
CA LEU A 484 -6.39 -8.80 3.56
C LEU A 484 -7.69 -9.00 2.79
N GLU A 485 -8.15 -10.25 2.66
CA GLU A 485 -9.42 -10.56 1.98
C GLU A 485 -10.65 -10.17 2.82
N CYS A 486 -11.04 -8.92 2.62
CA CYS A 486 -12.41 -8.44 2.71
C CYS A 486 -13.17 -8.71 1.39
#